data_AF-A0A139DCY8-F1
#
_entry.id   AF-A0A139DCY8-F1
#
_cell.length_a   1.000
_cell.length_b   1.000
_cell.length_c   1.000
_cell.angle_alpha   90.00
_cell.angle_beta   90.00
_cell.angle_gamma   90.00
#
_symmetry.space_group_name_H-M   'P 1'
#
loop_
_entity.id
_entity.type
_entity.pdbx_description
1 polymer ?
#
loop_
_entity_poly.entity_id
_entity_poly.type
_entity_poly.pdbx_seq_one_letter_code
_entity_poly.pdbx_strand_id
1 'polypeptide(L)'
;MMRTLILSLLVVLTTPVWAADMASELAGIQSRWDQIQYQMTEDKKEAAFEKLAKETEQLVNRYPDKAEPLIWQGIVLSTYAGAKGGLGALGVVKDAKVALEKAIEIDPDALNGSAYTSLGSLYYQVPGWPLGFGDDDKAKAYLQKALALNPDGLDPNYFFGDFLLEQDEPQRARIYLQKALAAPARPGRSIADAGRKQEAQERLDRI
;
A
#
# COMPACT_ATOMS: atom_id res chain seq x y z
N MET A 1 -55.32 -34.05 -2.97
CA MET A 1 -54.26 -33.59 -2.04
C MET A 1 -52.91 -33.90 -2.68
N MET A 2 -52.24 -32.88 -3.22
CA MET A 2 -50.94 -33.03 -3.90
C MET A 2 -49.92 -32.28 -3.04
N ARG A 3 -49.02 -33.01 -2.36
CA ARG A 3 -47.95 -32.45 -1.52
C ARG A 3 -46.75 -32.14 -2.42
N THR A 4 -46.55 -30.87 -2.74
CA THR A 4 -45.33 -30.38 -3.35
C THR A 4 -44.22 -30.37 -2.29
N LEU A 5 -43.22 -31.24 -2.47
CA LEU A 5 -41.97 -31.22 -1.71
C LEU A 5 -41.08 -30.10 -2.26
N ILE A 6 -40.82 -29.08 -1.44
CA ILE A 6 -39.83 -28.04 -1.73
C ILE A 6 -38.46 -28.58 -1.29
N LEU A 7 -37.59 -28.85 -2.26
CA LEU A 7 -36.18 -29.18 -2.02
C LEU A 7 -35.40 -27.87 -1.80
N SER A 8 -35.04 -27.58 -0.56
CA SER A 8 -34.14 -26.47 -0.22
C SER A 8 -32.70 -26.88 -0.54
N LEU A 9 -32.14 -26.35 -1.63
CA LEU A 9 -30.74 -26.54 -1.99
C LEU A 9 -29.86 -25.70 -1.06
N LEU A 10 -29.23 -26.33 -0.07
CA LEU A 10 -28.25 -25.70 0.81
C LEU A 10 -26.92 -25.59 0.06
N VAL A 11 -26.63 -24.44 -0.53
CA VAL A 11 -25.31 -24.17 -1.13
C VAL A 11 -24.34 -23.82 -0.01
N VAL A 12 -23.50 -24.78 0.39
CA VAL A 12 -22.37 -24.53 1.28
C VAL A 12 -21.24 -23.95 0.44
N LEU A 13 -21.01 -22.64 0.57
CA LEU A 13 -19.83 -21.97 0.02
C LEU A 13 -18.61 -22.40 0.84
N THR A 14 -17.92 -23.47 0.43
CA THR A 14 -16.62 -23.84 0.99
C THR A 14 -15.55 -22.94 0.37
N THR A 15 -14.94 -22.07 1.18
CA THR A 15 -13.75 -21.32 0.73
C THR A 15 -12.60 -22.30 0.49
N PRO A 16 -11.85 -22.19 -0.62
CA PRO A 16 -10.71 -23.06 -0.86
C PRO A 16 -9.64 -22.82 0.22
N VAL A 17 -9.12 -23.90 0.80
CA VAL A 17 -8.10 -23.88 1.88
C VAL A 17 -6.92 -22.97 1.53
N TRP A 18 -6.51 -22.95 0.25
CA TRP A 18 -5.37 -22.17 -0.23
C TRP A 18 -5.57 -20.65 -0.14
N ALA A 19 -6.82 -20.17 -0.21
CA ALA A 19 -7.13 -18.75 -0.06
C ALA A 19 -7.02 -18.29 1.40
N ALA A 20 -7.36 -19.18 2.35
CA ALA A 20 -7.19 -18.91 3.77
C ALA A 20 -5.70 -18.84 4.15
N ASP A 21 -4.87 -19.69 3.54
CA ASP A 21 -3.41 -19.67 3.74
C ASP A 21 -2.80 -18.34 3.25
N MET A 22 -3.08 -17.93 2.01
CA MET A 22 -2.53 -16.67 1.46
C MET A 22 -2.92 -15.45 2.31
N ALA A 23 -4.19 -15.33 2.69
CA ALA A 23 -4.67 -14.21 3.47
C ALA A 23 -3.99 -14.14 4.85
N SER A 24 -3.78 -15.29 5.52
CA SER A 24 -3.08 -15.36 6.80
C SER A 24 -1.61 -14.97 6.66
N GLU A 25 -0.96 -15.40 5.59
CA GLU A 25 0.45 -15.08 5.35
C GLU A 25 0.65 -13.61 4.98
N LEU A 26 -0.24 -13.06 4.16
CA LEU A 26 -0.27 -11.65 3.84
C LEU A 26 -0.50 -10.80 5.09
N ALA A 27 -1.42 -11.19 5.97
CA ALA A 27 -1.62 -10.54 7.27
C ALA A 27 -0.34 -10.58 8.14
N GLY A 28 0.46 -11.64 8.04
CA GLY A 28 1.77 -11.72 8.66
C GLY A 28 2.77 -10.69 8.13
N ILE A 29 2.83 -10.51 6.80
CA ILE A 29 3.66 -9.46 6.17
C ILE A 29 3.20 -8.07 6.59
N GLN A 30 1.89 -7.83 6.56
CA GLN A 30 1.24 -6.59 6.99
C GLN A 30 1.60 -6.19 8.42
N SER A 31 1.45 -7.13 9.35
CA SER A 31 1.76 -6.89 10.76
C SER A 31 3.24 -6.63 10.99
N ARG A 32 4.14 -7.29 10.26
CA ARG A 32 5.58 -7.04 10.37
C ARG A 32 5.94 -5.67 9.82
N TRP A 33 5.39 -5.30 8.66
CA TRP A 33 5.60 -3.98 8.09
C TRP A 33 5.18 -2.87 9.07
N ASP A 34 4.01 -3.01 9.72
CA ASP A 34 3.52 -2.03 10.71
C ASP A 34 4.48 -1.84 11.89
N GLN A 35 4.98 -2.96 12.43
CA GLN A 35 5.92 -2.95 13.55
C GLN A 35 7.24 -2.29 13.13
N ILE A 36 7.78 -2.67 11.97
CA ILE A 36 9.03 -2.10 11.47
C ILE A 36 8.87 -0.60 11.21
N GLN A 37 7.81 -0.19 10.52
CA GLN A 37 7.61 1.20 10.13
C GLN A 37 7.38 2.12 11.34
N TYR A 38 6.55 1.70 12.29
CA TYR A 38 6.02 2.62 13.32
C TYR A 38 6.52 2.35 14.74
N GLN A 39 7.17 1.22 15.00
CA GLN A 39 7.61 0.86 16.37
C GLN A 39 9.12 0.60 16.48
N MET A 40 9.80 0.32 15.37
CA MET A 40 11.25 0.13 15.38
C MET A 40 12.01 1.45 15.23
N THR A 41 13.20 1.49 15.83
CA THR A 41 14.14 2.60 15.70
C THR A 41 14.79 2.62 14.32
N GLU A 42 15.10 3.81 13.80
CA GLU A 42 15.61 4.01 12.44
C GLU A 42 16.85 3.17 12.12
N ASP A 43 17.78 3.02 13.06
CA ASP A 43 19.01 2.22 12.93
C ASP A 43 18.76 0.73 12.68
N LYS A 44 17.57 0.22 13.00
CA LYS A 44 17.19 -1.19 12.81
C LYS A 44 16.26 -1.42 11.62
N LYS A 45 15.67 -0.36 11.05
CA LYS A 45 14.66 -0.48 10.01
C LYS A 45 15.22 -1.07 8.72
N GLU A 46 16.42 -0.65 8.29
CA GLU A 46 17.02 -1.13 7.05
C GLU A 46 17.13 -2.66 7.02
N ALA A 47 17.80 -3.24 8.03
CA ALA A 47 17.99 -4.70 8.12
C ALA A 47 16.67 -5.46 8.26
N ALA A 48 15.70 -4.90 8.99
CA ALA A 48 14.39 -5.51 9.17
C ALA A 48 13.57 -5.51 7.88
N PHE A 49 13.57 -4.40 7.13
CA PHE A 49 12.91 -4.31 5.84
C PHE A 49 13.59 -5.16 4.76
N GLU A 50 14.93 -5.31 4.78
CA GLU A 50 15.61 -6.23 3.87
C GLU A 50 15.12 -7.67 4.09
N LYS A 51 14.96 -8.10 5.34
CA LYS A 51 14.41 -9.41 5.66
C LYS A 51 12.96 -9.54 5.20
N LEU A 52 12.13 -8.53 5.48
CA LEU A 52 10.72 -8.55 5.07
C LEU A 52 10.56 -8.55 3.53
N ALA A 53 11.46 -7.90 2.79
CA ALA A 53 11.47 -7.92 1.33
C ALA A 53 11.67 -9.35 0.80
N LYS A 54 12.60 -10.12 1.39
CA LYS A 54 12.82 -11.55 1.04
C LYS A 54 11.61 -12.42 1.37
N GLU A 55 10.98 -12.19 2.52
CA GLU A 55 9.76 -12.91 2.92
C GLU A 55 8.59 -12.62 1.97
N THR A 56 8.46 -11.36 1.54
CA THR A 56 7.39 -10.95 0.61
C THR A 56 7.63 -11.47 -0.81
N GLU A 57 8.89 -11.53 -1.26
CA GLU A 57 9.27 -12.20 -2.51
C GLU A 57 8.90 -13.70 -2.49
N GLN A 58 9.14 -14.40 -1.39
CA GLN A 58 8.71 -15.79 -1.22
C GLN A 58 7.19 -15.94 -1.26
N LEU A 59 6.44 -14.94 -0.78
CA LEU A 59 4.98 -14.92 -0.88
C LEU A 59 4.53 -14.76 -2.34
N VAL A 60 5.14 -13.84 -3.09
CA VAL A 60 4.88 -13.65 -4.53
C VAL A 60 5.16 -14.95 -5.31
N ASN A 61 6.28 -15.62 -5.04
CA ASN A 61 6.63 -16.87 -5.72
C ASN A 61 5.64 -18.02 -5.47
N ARG A 62 4.96 -18.02 -4.32
CA ARG A 62 3.94 -19.05 -4.00
C ARG A 62 2.57 -18.73 -4.57
N TYR A 63 2.30 -17.45 -4.82
CA TYR A 63 1.03 -16.97 -5.34
C TYR A 63 1.25 -16.06 -6.56
N PRO A 64 1.83 -16.56 -7.66
CA PRO A 64 2.28 -15.75 -8.79
C PRO A 64 1.13 -15.04 -9.53
N ASP A 65 -0.09 -15.57 -9.45
CA ASP A 65 -1.27 -15.03 -10.12
C ASP A 65 -2.13 -14.13 -9.22
N LYS A 66 -1.56 -13.64 -8.10
CA LYS A 66 -2.25 -12.79 -7.13
C LYS A 66 -1.64 -11.40 -7.08
N ALA A 67 -2.49 -10.38 -7.16
CA ALA A 67 -2.06 -9.00 -7.10
C ALA A 67 -1.63 -8.61 -5.67
N GLU A 68 -2.29 -9.13 -4.64
CA GLU A 68 -2.09 -8.68 -3.26
C GLU A 68 -0.67 -8.91 -2.73
N PRO A 69 0.00 -10.06 -2.97
CA PRO A 69 1.42 -10.23 -2.64
C PRO A 69 2.34 -9.27 -3.40
N LEU A 70 2.06 -8.99 -4.67
CA LEU A 70 2.84 -8.04 -5.48
C LEU A 70 2.67 -6.59 -4.98
N ILE A 71 1.45 -6.20 -4.58
CA ILE A 71 1.20 -4.89 -3.95
C ILE A 71 2.03 -4.75 -2.68
N TRP A 72 2.01 -5.76 -1.81
CA TRP A 72 2.78 -5.74 -0.58
C TRP A 72 4.29 -5.81 -0.83
N GLN A 73 4.74 -6.52 -1.87
CA GLN A 73 6.14 -6.48 -2.29
C GLN A 73 6.54 -5.05 -2.69
N GLY A 74 5.72 -4.38 -3.49
CA GLY A 74 5.89 -2.98 -3.84
C GLY A 74 6.02 -2.07 -2.61
N ILE A 75 5.06 -2.15 -1.69
CA ILE A 75 5.06 -1.36 -0.45
C ILE A 75 6.32 -1.60 0.39
N VAL A 76 6.69 -2.87 0.60
CA VAL A 76 7.86 -3.25 1.40
C VAL A 76 9.15 -2.77 0.75
N LEU A 77 9.29 -2.91 -0.56
CA LEU A 77 10.46 -2.45 -1.30
C LEU A 77 10.54 -0.92 -1.30
N SER A 78 9.43 -0.20 -1.45
CA SER A 78 9.38 1.27 -1.35
C SER A 78 9.89 1.74 0.01
N THR A 79 9.41 1.16 1.12
CA THR A 79 9.87 1.53 2.47
C THR A 79 11.30 1.08 2.74
N TYR A 80 11.70 -0.09 2.24
CA TYR A 80 13.07 -0.57 2.34
C TYR A 80 14.04 0.40 1.67
N ALA A 81 13.72 0.86 0.46
CA ALA A 81 14.53 1.83 -0.26
C ALA A 81 14.71 3.14 0.53
N GLY A 82 13.63 3.62 1.16
CA GLY A 82 13.68 4.79 2.04
C GLY A 82 14.62 4.60 3.23
N ALA A 83 14.53 3.44 3.91
CA ALA A 83 15.40 3.12 5.05
C ALA A 83 16.87 2.91 4.64
N LYS A 84 17.11 2.33 3.47
CA LYS A 84 18.46 2.07 2.93
C LYS A 84 19.17 3.34 2.46
N GLY A 85 18.43 4.24 1.81
CA GLY A 85 18.97 5.47 1.25
C GLY A 85 20.09 5.27 0.22
N GLY A 86 20.66 6.39 -0.23
CA GLY A 86 21.80 6.43 -1.14
C GLY A 86 21.58 5.75 -2.51
N LEU A 87 22.67 5.53 -3.24
CA LEU A 87 22.61 4.93 -4.58
C LEU A 87 22.08 3.49 -4.59
N GLY A 88 22.25 2.77 -3.47
CA GLY A 88 21.76 1.40 -3.30
C GLY A 88 20.23 1.27 -3.24
N ALA A 89 19.51 2.38 -3.00
CA ALA A 89 18.04 2.43 -3.00
C ALA A 89 17.44 2.48 -4.41
N LEU A 90 18.19 2.97 -5.42
CA LEU A 90 17.66 3.18 -6.78
C LEU A 90 17.26 1.89 -7.49
N GLY A 91 17.95 0.78 -7.23
CA GLY A 91 17.54 -0.54 -7.72
C GLY A 91 16.25 -1.01 -7.04
N VAL A 92 16.19 -0.86 -5.72
CA VAL A 92 15.05 -1.30 -4.90
C VAL A 92 13.76 -0.58 -5.29
N VAL A 93 13.79 0.74 -5.54
CA VAL A 93 12.59 1.48 -6.00
C VAL A 93 12.14 1.07 -7.40
N LYS A 94 13.05 0.61 -8.28
CA LYS A 94 12.68 0.09 -9.60
C LYS A 94 11.98 -1.26 -9.47
N ASP A 95 12.46 -2.12 -8.59
CA ASP A 95 11.81 -3.40 -8.30
C ASP A 95 10.42 -3.18 -7.67
N ALA A 96 10.29 -2.20 -6.76
CA ALA A 96 9.01 -1.80 -6.19
C ALA A 96 8.01 -1.37 -7.29
N LYS A 97 8.45 -0.49 -8.20
CA LYS A 97 7.64 -0.05 -9.35
C LYS A 97 7.17 -1.24 -10.20
N VAL A 98 8.08 -2.15 -10.56
CA VAL A 98 7.75 -3.32 -11.39
C VAL A 98 6.73 -4.22 -10.70
N ALA A 99 6.86 -4.45 -9.39
CA ALA A 99 5.90 -5.26 -8.63
C ALA A 99 4.50 -4.63 -8.64
N LEU A 100 4.40 -3.32 -8.45
CA LEU A 100 3.12 -2.60 -8.44
C LEU A 100 2.49 -2.52 -9.83
N GLU A 101 3.28 -2.31 -10.89
CA GLU A 101 2.79 -2.35 -12.27
C GLU A 101 2.21 -3.73 -12.61
N LYS A 102 2.91 -4.82 -12.25
CA LYS A 102 2.39 -6.19 -12.42
C LYS A 102 1.13 -6.45 -11.61
N ALA A 103 1.04 -5.91 -10.38
CA ALA A 103 -0.17 -6.06 -9.59
C ALA A 103 -1.38 -5.44 -10.29
N ILE A 104 -1.22 -4.25 -10.90
CA ILE A 104 -2.28 -3.58 -11.66
C ILE A 104 -2.68 -4.38 -12.90
N GLU A 105 -1.73 -5.03 -13.56
CA GLU A 105 -2.02 -5.92 -14.70
C GLU A 105 -2.88 -7.13 -14.29
N ILE A 106 -2.68 -7.67 -13.09
CA ILE A 106 -3.43 -8.82 -12.56
C ILE A 106 -4.81 -8.41 -12.06
N ASP A 107 -4.86 -7.41 -11.17
CA ASP A 107 -6.10 -6.88 -10.62
C ASP A 107 -5.91 -5.39 -10.25
N PRO A 108 -6.43 -4.46 -11.06
CA PRO A 108 -6.28 -3.03 -10.81
C PRO A 108 -7.01 -2.54 -9.56
N ASP A 109 -8.01 -3.27 -9.08
CA ASP A 109 -8.85 -2.85 -7.96
C ASP A 109 -8.44 -3.54 -6.64
N ALA A 110 -7.49 -4.48 -6.70
CA ALA A 110 -6.97 -5.21 -5.56
C ALA A 110 -6.55 -4.27 -4.41
N LEU A 111 -6.94 -4.67 -3.20
CA LEU A 111 -6.72 -3.90 -1.96
C LEU A 111 -7.20 -2.44 -2.08
N ASN A 112 -8.34 -2.24 -2.75
CA ASN A 112 -8.95 -0.93 -3.01
C ASN A 112 -7.99 0.05 -3.71
N GLY A 113 -7.27 -0.45 -4.71
CA GLY A 113 -6.36 0.37 -5.54
C GLY A 113 -5.06 0.77 -4.85
N SER A 114 -4.62 0.04 -3.82
CA SER A 114 -3.40 0.35 -3.07
C SER A 114 -2.14 0.41 -3.96
N ALA A 115 -2.11 -0.36 -5.06
CA ALA A 115 -1.04 -0.31 -6.05
C ALA A 115 -0.85 1.11 -6.63
N TYR A 116 -1.95 1.81 -6.91
CA TYR A 116 -1.93 3.16 -7.43
C TYR A 116 -1.46 4.18 -6.39
N THR A 117 -1.83 4.00 -5.12
CA THR A 117 -1.31 4.86 -4.03
C THR A 117 0.21 4.76 -3.95
N SER A 118 0.75 3.53 -3.95
CA SER A 118 2.19 3.29 -3.82
C SER A 118 2.98 3.69 -5.06
N LEU A 119 2.45 3.49 -6.28
CA LEU A 119 3.08 4.01 -7.49
C LEU A 119 3.08 5.53 -7.47
N GLY A 120 1.93 6.13 -7.16
CA GLY A 120 1.80 7.58 -7.02
C GLY A 120 2.85 8.16 -6.09
N SER A 121 3.05 7.54 -4.92
CA SER A 121 4.08 7.98 -3.97
C SER A 121 5.50 7.82 -4.50
N LEU A 122 5.82 6.69 -5.13
CA LEU A 122 7.14 6.50 -5.75
C LEU A 122 7.44 7.56 -6.80
N TYR A 123 6.45 7.94 -7.62
CA TYR A 123 6.68 8.89 -8.71
C TYR A 123 7.02 10.31 -8.25
N TYR A 124 6.50 10.79 -7.12
CA TYR A 124 6.89 12.12 -6.60
C TYR A 124 8.07 12.07 -5.62
N GLN A 125 8.37 10.90 -5.03
CA GLN A 125 9.44 10.77 -4.04
C GLN A 125 10.79 10.34 -4.64
N VAL A 126 10.78 9.64 -5.77
CA VAL A 126 12.01 9.18 -6.46
C VAL A 126 12.54 10.31 -7.36
N PRO A 127 13.87 10.52 -7.46
CA PRO A 127 14.43 11.47 -8.41
C PRO A 127 14.00 11.20 -9.86
N GLY A 128 13.84 12.26 -10.65
CA GLY A 128 13.58 12.17 -12.08
C GLY A 128 14.79 11.68 -12.90
N TRP A 129 14.64 11.70 -14.22
CA TRP A 129 15.71 11.38 -15.15
C TRP A 129 16.91 12.35 -14.99
N PRO A 130 18.18 11.87 -15.05
CA PRO A 130 18.61 10.52 -15.41
C PRO A 130 18.80 9.55 -14.23
N LEU A 131 18.56 9.99 -13.00
CA LEU A 131 18.87 9.19 -11.80
C LEU A 131 17.80 8.14 -11.48
N GLY A 132 16.53 8.50 -11.68
CA GLY A 132 15.39 7.63 -11.40
C GLY A 132 14.28 7.79 -12.42
N PHE A 133 13.06 7.55 -11.97
CA PHE A 133 11.86 7.57 -12.80
C PHE A 133 10.79 8.54 -12.28
N GLY A 134 11.15 9.43 -11.34
CA GLY A 134 10.25 10.42 -10.80
C GLY A 134 9.59 11.27 -11.87
N ASP A 135 8.29 11.53 -11.70
CA ASP A 135 7.41 12.18 -12.67
C ASP A 135 6.12 12.62 -11.95
N ASP A 136 6.00 13.91 -11.64
CA ASP A 136 4.88 14.46 -10.87
C ASP A 136 3.53 14.35 -11.58
N ASP A 137 3.53 14.37 -12.93
CA ASP A 137 2.31 14.19 -13.70
C ASP A 137 1.79 12.75 -13.55
N LYS A 138 2.68 11.76 -13.58
CA LYS A 138 2.33 10.36 -13.27
C LYS A 138 1.93 10.19 -11.82
N ALA A 139 2.64 10.82 -10.89
CA ALA A 139 2.31 10.77 -9.46
C ALA A 139 0.86 11.22 -9.24
N LYS A 140 0.51 12.39 -9.79
CA LYS A 140 -0.85 12.95 -9.72
C LYS A 140 -1.89 12.01 -10.32
N ALA A 141 -1.65 11.49 -11.52
CA ALA A 141 -2.58 10.60 -12.20
C ALA A 141 -2.86 9.33 -11.37
N TYR A 142 -1.82 8.71 -10.82
CA TYR A 142 -1.96 7.52 -9.99
C TYR A 142 -2.64 7.80 -8.65
N LEU A 143 -2.29 8.89 -7.96
CA LEU A 143 -2.94 9.25 -6.70
C LEU A 143 -4.42 9.62 -6.89
N GLN A 144 -4.78 10.28 -8.00
CA GLN A 144 -6.18 10.53 -8.34
C GLN A 144 -6.96 9.25 -8.62
N LYS A 145 -6.33 8.28 -9.31
CA LYS A 145 -6.93 6.95 -9.52
C LYS A 145 -7.14 6.22 -8.20
N ALA A 146 -6.17 6.27 -7.28
CA ALA A 146 -6.31 5.70 -5.94
C ALA A 146 -7.47 6.33 -5.15
N LEU A 147 -7.59 7.66 -5.18
CA LEU A 147 -8.71 8.37 -4.53
C LEU A 147 -10.07 8.01 -5.16
N ALA A 148 -10.13 7.76 -6.47
CA ALA A 148 -11.37 7.33 -7.10
C ALA A 148 -11.82 5.94 -6.64
N LEU A 149 -10.87 5.03 -6.36
CA LEU A 149 -11.15 3.68 -5.88
C LEU A 149 -11.41 3.64 -4.37
N ASN A 150 -10.75 4.51 -3.59
CA ASN A 150 -10.85 4.52 -2.14
C ASN A 150 -10.91 5.97 -1.61
N PRO A 151 -12.05 6.67 -1.81
CA PRO A 151 -12.17 8.11 -1.56
C PRO A 151 -12.07 8.50 -0.09
N ASP A 152 -12.42 7.57 0.81
CA ASP A 152 -12.38 7.77 2.27
C ASP A 152 -11.20 7.02 2.92
N GLY A 153 -10.31 6.45 2.10
CA GLY A 153 -9.18 5.67 2.55
C GLY A 153 -8.09 6.53 3.19
N LEU A 154 -7.49 6.01 4.27
CA LEU A 154 -6.41 6.68 4.99
C LEU A 154 -5.19 6.97 4.11
N ASP A 155 -4.60 5.94 3.50
CA ASP A 155 -3.37 6.08 2.72
C ASP A 155 -3.56 6.93 1.43
N PRO A 156 -4.59 6.72 0.58
CA PRO A 156 -4.79 7.56 -0.61
C PRO A 156 -4.95 9.05 -0.28
N ASN A 157 -5.71 9.38 0.77
CA ASN A 157 -5.88 10.77 1.19
C ASN A 157 -4.59 11.34 1.79
N TYR A 158 -3.86 10.58 2.60
CA TYR A 158 -2.56 11.01 3.12
C TYR A 158 -1.58 11.30 1.99
N PHE A 159 -1.34 10.35 1.08
CA PHE A 159 -0.33 10.49 0.04
C PHE A 159 -0.69 11.55 -1.00
N PHE A 160 -1.98 11.77 -1.28
CA PHE A 160 -2.37 12.91 -2.11
C PHE A 160 -2.20 14.25 -1.39
N GLY A 161 -2.45 14.30 -0.08
CA GLY A 161 -2.15 15.47 0.74
C GLY A 161 -0.64 15.78 0.78
N ASP A 162 0.19 14.77 0.99
CA ASP A 162 1.66 14.89 0.99
C ASP A 162 2.19 15.32 -0.38
N PHE A 163 1.70 14.72 -1.47
CA PHE A 163 2.00 15.16 -2.83
C PHE A 163 1.65 16.64 -3.05
N LEU A 164 0.47 17.09 -2.62
CA LEU A 164 0.07 18.50 -2.77
C LEU A 164 0.99 19.46 -1.98
N LEU A 165 1.61 19.02 -0.88
CA LEU A 165 2.60 19.84 -0.19
C LEU A 165 3.90 19.96 -0.99
N GLU A 166 4.37 18.87 -1.59
CA GLU A 166 5.55 18.89 -2.47
C GLU A 166 5.31 19.74 -3.74
N GLN A 167 4.04 19.98 -4.11
CA GLN A 167 3.65 20.84 -5.22
C GLN A 167 3.32 22.29 -4.80
N ASP A 168 3.68 22.71 -3.58
CA ASP A 168 3.40 24.04 -3.03
C ASP A 168 1.90 24.39 -2.99
N GLU A 169 1.01 23.40 -2.78
CA GLU A 169 -0.46 23.56 -2.70
C GLU A 169 -1.04 23.30 -1.27
N PRO A 170 -0.59 24.01 -0.23
CA PRO A 170 -0.91 23.71 1.18
C PRO A 170 -2.40 23.75 1.52
N GLN A 171 -3.16 24.68 0.94
CA GLN A 171 -4.59 24.79 1.23
C GLN A 171 -5.38 23.59 0.71
N ARG A 172 -4.97 23.03 -0.43
CA ARG A 172 -5.56 21.79 -0.95
C ARG A 172 -5.09 20.59 -0.15
N ALA A 173 -3.80 20.54 0.21
CA ALA A 173 -3.25 19.47 1.04
C ALA A 173 -4.02 19.31 2.36
N ARG A 174 -4.33 20.43 3.03
CA ARG A 174 -5.10 20.46 4.29
C ARG A 174 -6.40 19.64 4.19
N ILE A 175 -7.14 19.76 3.08
CA ILE A 175 -8.42 19.05 2.87
C ILE A 175 -8.21 17.53 2.89
N TYR A 176 -7.21 17.03 2.18
CA TYR A 176 -6.95 15.60 2.06
C TYR A 176 -6.30 15.02 3.33
N LEU A 177 -5.42 15.76 3.98
CA LEU A 177 -4.84 15.34 5.27
C LEU A 177 -5.91 15.26 6.38
N GLN A 178 -6.89 16.18 6.39
CA GLN A 178 -8.04 16.09 7.31
C GLN A 178 -8.91 14.86 7.01
N LYS A 179 -9.13 14.52 5.74
CA LYS A 179 -9.80 13.27 5.37
C LYS A 179 -9.04 12.04 5.84
N ALA A 180 -7.71 12.05 5.73
CA ALA A 180 -6.86 10.97 6.25
C ALA A 180 -7.06 10.79 7.77
N LEU A 181 -7.06 11.87 8.56
CA LEU A 181 -7.34 11.80 10.00
C LEU A 181 -8.73 11.23 10.32
N ALA A 182 -9.74 11.59 9.52
CA ALA A 182 -11.12 11.13 9.67
C ALA A 182 -11.38 9.71 9.12
N ALA A 183 -10.41 9.10 8.43
CA ALA A 183 -10.60 7.80 7.79
C ALA A 183 -11.01 6.71 8.80
N PRO A 184 -11.90 5.77 8.39
CA PRO A 184 -12.34 4.67 9.25
C PRO A 184 -11.18 3.75 9.60
N ALA A 185 -11.23 3.14 10.79
CA ALA A 185 -10.24 2.17 11.22
C ALA A 185 -10.28 0.91 10.35
N ARG A 186 -9.11 0.43 9.92
CA ARG A 186 -8.96 -0.81 9.17
C ARG A 186 -8.80 -1.99 10.15
N PRO A 187 -9.63 -3.04 10.06
CA PRO A 187 -9.52 -4.21 10.93
C PRO A 187 -8.11 -4.81 10.90
N GLY A 188 -7.52 -5.04 12.08
CA GLY A 188 -6.18 -5.63 12.20
C GLY A 188 -5.00 -4.71 11.83
N ARG A 189 -5.24 -3.42 11.54
CA ARG A 189 -4.22 -2.46 11.08
C ARG A 189 -4.05 -1.27 12.03
N SER A 190 -4.35 -1.42 13.31
CA SER A 190 -4.37 -0.31 14.28
C SER A 190 -3.01 0.39 14.45
N ILE A 191 -1.90 -0.35 14.36
CA ILE A 191 -0.54 0.22 14.44
C ILE A 191 -0.29 1.13 13.23
N ALA A 192 -0.53 0.63 12.00
CA ALA A 192 -0.39 1.45 10.80
C ALA A 192 -1.33 2.65 10.77
N ASP A 193 -2.59 2.46 11.18
CA ASP A 193 -3.57 3.55 11.18
C ASP A 193 -3.16 4.66 12.15
N ALA A 194 -2.71 4.31 13.36
CA ALA A 194 -2.20 5.28 14.32
C ALA A 194 -0.97 6.01 13.78
N GLY A 195 0.00 5.28 13.24
CA GLY A 195 1.22 5.85 12.69
C GLY A 195 0.98 6.78 11.51
N ARG A 196 0.17 6.36 10.54
CA ARG A 196 -0.17 7.19 9.36
C ARG A 196 -1.01 8.42 9.73
N LYS A 197 -1.90 8.31 10.71
CA LYS A 197 -2.64 9.48 11.23
C LYS A 197 -1.72 10.46 11.96
N GLN A 198 -0.72 9.97 12.69
CA GLN A 198 0.29 10.83 13.27
C GLN A 198 1.09 11.57 12.18
N GLU A 199 1.56 10.87 11.15
CA GLU A 199 2.25 11.49 10.01
C GLU A 199 1.35 12.56 9.35
N ALA A 200 0.05 12.29 9.17
CA ALA A 200 -0.90 13.26 8.62
C ALA A 200 -1.04 14.52 9.50
N GLN A 201 -1.07 14.35 10.82
CA GLN A 201 -1.11 15.46 11.78
C GLN A 201 0.18 16.30 11.70
N GLU A 202 1.34 15.65 11.66
CA GLU A 202 2.63 16.33 11.52
C GLU A 202 2.72 17.14 10.22
N ARG A 203 2.12 16.66 9.13
CA ARG A 203 1.99 17.43 7.88
C ARG A 203 1.06 18.63 8.03
N LEU A 204 -0.06 18.48 8.71
CA LEU A 204 -1.01 19.57 8.97
C LEU A 204 -0.41 20.68 9.84
N ASP A 205 0.42 20.32 10.81
CA ASP A 205 1.06 21.28 11.72
C ASP A 205 2.09 22.18 11.00
N ARG A 206 2.51 21.78 9.78
CA ARG A 206 3.42 22.55 8.92
C ARG A 206 2.71 23.52 7.98
N ILE A 207 1.38 23.53 7.94
CA ILE A 207 0.54 24.36 7.05
C ILE A 207 -0.12 25.50 7.82
#